data_AF-A0A916N4G1-F1
#
_entry.id   AF-A0A916N4G1-F1
#
_cell.length_a   1.000
_cell.length_b   1.000
_cell.length_c   1.000
_cell.angle_alpha   90.00
_cell.angle_beta   90.00
_cell.angle_gamma   90.00
#
_symmetry.space_group_name_H-M   'P 1'
#
loop_
_entity.id
_entity.type
_entity.pdbx_description
1 polymer ?
#
loop_
_entity_poly.entity_id
_entity_poly.type
_entity_poly.pdbx_seq_one_letter_code
_entity_poly.pdbx_strand_id
1 'polypeptide(L)'
;MSDPRRRFVTGLALSAGTLLAAKSAPTIGQEESSRPRASRDVINLREFGAKMDGSDETAILQAAINAARGKTLLIPDGQIMAGGVTMLDASYNNTTISFLGELLLKPMPQGRPSFGGAWVGLLIGRCDGVKLEFRGHGNRLRQPAREHIFLVGIAGATNLEIPSFRAREVRGDALYIGQSDWLANSANPVGINIGVFDAYNSEDDGRNALSIISGDNISIGSFRSFRVGGTINGAIMPGGLDVELDHPYQSVTNLSIGSLSVVTSGASGLGISGNSEGNSANVVGVSVGSFVVKNTCAPTVKDEFKAVTQTINHCFVVGNAVRNLIAKGSTTFTRARGDAVIVADCESIHIEVNVQHVREGARIGSDTGARTGPVNSSIHINADNTCQRGIRVGKAMNTRISGSVVNPEKGHYSTISGVYLLNPEMKDVVLSVDIGYSPSWTRTYRQDGTVKYENCAIRDCAVNGPYSDWTVWVGDVQLPRINVQGITEQGALPKGGSWARGTFVRNTSPSEQAGKLLLGWVRLTDGNGTTLGVDWSPAYAVMR
;
A
#
# COMPACT_ATOMS: atom_id res chain seq x y z
N MET A 1 -92.76 13.46 35.40
CA MET A 1 -91.36 13.92 35.43
C MET A 1 -90.94 14.17 33.98
N SER A 2 -91.60 15.10 33.28
CA SER A 2 -91.27 16.53 33.16
C SER A 2 -89.88 16.80 32.53
N ASP A 3 -89.85 16.67 31.20
CA ASP A 3 -89.32 17.64 30.21
C ASP A 3 -89.70 19.11 30.60
N PRO A 4 -89.33 20.23 29.91
CA PRO A 4 -88.30 20.54 28.90
C PRO A 4 -87.65 21.96 29.09
N ARG A 5 -86.85 22.39 28.08
CA ARG A 5 -86.88 23.72 27.41
C ARG A 5 -86.35 25.00 28.10
N ARG A 6 -85.36 25.61 27.42
CA ARG A 6 -85.48 26.85 26.58
C ARG A 6 -85.81 28.17 27.31
N ARG A 7 -84.93 29.17 27.14
CA ARG A 7 -85.16 30.52 26.52
C ARG A 7 -84.16 31.56 27.10
N PHE A 8 -83.37 32.30 26.32
CA PHE A 8 -83.62 33.35 25.30
C PHE A 8 -83.72 34.78 25.88
N VAL A 9 -83.21 35.76 25.09
CA VAL A 9 -83.63 37.19 24.97
C VAL A 9 -83.00 38.12 26.03
N THR A 10 -82.40 39.31 25.79
CA THR A 10 -82.15 40.31 24.70
C THR A 10 -81.27 41.43 25.32
N GLY A 11 -80.64 42.43 24.68
CA GLY A 11 -80.77 43.11 23.38
C GLY A 11 -79.47 43.91 23.09
N LEU A 12 -79.12 44.32 21.86
CA LEU A 12 -79.66 45.44 21.05
C LEU A 12 -79.91 46.74 21.86
N ALA A 13 -79.50 47.96 21.48
CA ALA A 13 -78.68 48.51 20.39
C ALA A 13 -78.53 50.05 20.58
N LEU A 14 -77.68 50.70 19.76
CA LEU A 14 -77.62 52.14 19.40
C LEU A 14 -77.20 53.17 20.47
N SER A 15 -76.67 54.36 20.20
CA SER A 15 -75.77 54.97 19.18
C SER A 15 -75.83 56.49 19.41
N ALA A 16 -74.70 57.20 19.41
CA ALA A 16 -74.49 58.62 19.02
C ALA A 16 -73.06 58.96 19.47
N GLY A 17 -72.10 59.31 18.61
CA GLY A 17 -72.03 60.56 17.84
C GLY A 17 -71.63 61.71 18.80
N THR A 18 -70.55 62.47 18.65
CA THR A 18 -70.05 63.10 17.42
C THR A 18 -68.71 63.85 17.70
N LEU A 19 -67.78 63.76 16.74
CA LEU A 19 -66.67 64.67 16.32
C LEU A 19 -65.73 65.38 17.31
N LEU A 20 -64.41 65.22 17.07
CA LEU A 20 -63.60 66.24 16.37
C LEU A 20 -62.30 65.65 15.77
N ALA A 21 -62.17 65.84 14.45
CA ALA A 21 -60.99 65.67 13.59
C ALA A 21 -59.89 66.70 13.93
N ALA A 22 -58.63 66.68 13.48
CA ALA A 22 -57.75 65.78 12.74
C ALA A 22 -56.33 66.38 12.83
N LYS A 23 -55.29 65.58 12.62
CA LYS A 23 -54.19 65.95 11.70
C LYS A 23 -53.57 64.68 11.11
N SER A 24 -53.37 64.74 9.81
CA SER A 24 -53.20 63.70 8.81
C SER A 24 -51.73 63.26 8.59
N ALA A 25 -51.53 61.93 8.50
CA ALA A 25 -50.89 61.10 7.44
C ALA A 25 -49.59 61.60 6.73
N PRO A 26 -48.67 60.70 6.28
CA PRO A 26 -49.02 59.60 5.35
C PRO A 26 -48.43 58.22 5.63
N THR A 27 -49.20 57.23 5.20
CA THR A 27 -48.87 55.82 4.96
C THR A 27 -47.82 55.67 3.86
N ILE A 28 -46.75 54.89 4.08
CA ILE A 28 -45.86 54.37 3.04
C ILE A 28 -45.42 52.93 3.39
N GLY A 29 -45.68 51.99 2.46
CA GLY A 29 -44.97 50.72 2.19
C GLY A 29 -44.90 49.68 3.31
N GLN A 30 -45.69 48.61 3.30
CA GLN A 30 -45.46 47.40 2.47
C GLN A 30 -44.38 47.56 1.39
N GLU A 31 -43.11 47.48 1.80
CA GLU A 31 -41.99 47.04 0.96
C GLU A 31 -40.73 46.87 1.85
N GLU A 32 -40.52 45.67 2.39
CA GLU A 32 -39.18 45.17 2.71
C GLU A 32 -39.22 43.63 2.85
N SER A 33 -39.79 42.97 1.83
CA SER A 33 -39.71 41.51 1.63
C SER A 33 -38.82 41.14 0.44
N SER A 34 -37.74 41.90 0.20
CA SER A 34 -36.84 41.64 -0.93
C SER A 34 -35.41 42.11 -0.71
N ARG A 35 -34.95 42.28 0.54
CA ARG A 35 -33.50 42.25 0.79
C ARG A 35 -33.04 40.81 0.58
N PRO A 36 -32.17 40.50 -0.40
CA PRO A 36 -31.58 39.19 -0.47
C PRO A 36 -30.88 38.96 0.88
N ARG A 37 -31.34 37.97 1.65
CA ARG A 37 -30.58 37.45 2.78
C ARG A 37 -29.18 37.23 2.22
N ALA A 38 -28.19 37.96 2.75
CA ALA A 38 -26.80 37.73 2.39
C ALA A 38 -26.61 36.22 2.41
N SER A 39 -26.25 35.67 1.24
CA SER A 39 -26.02 34.25 1.05
C SER A 39 -25.15 33.80 2.21
N ARG A 40 -25.68 33.02 3.16
CA ARG A 40 -24.83 32.44 4.19
C ARG A 40 -23.86 31.52 3.48
N ASP A 41 -22.57 31.78 3.67
CA ASP A 41 -21.50 30.96 3.09
C ASP A 41 -21.39 29.59 3.78
N VAL A 42 -22.10 29.41 4.91
CA VAL A 42 -22.21 28.16 5.66
C VAL A 42 -23.68 27.75 5.79
N ILE A 43 -23.97 26.51 5.43
CA ILE A 43 -25.27 25.85 5.56
C ILE A 43 -25.13 24.74 6.60
N ASN A 44 -26.04 24.69 7.57
CA ASN A 44 -26.10 23.58 8.53
C ASN A 44 -27.10 22.52 8.06
N LEU A 45 -26.70 21.24 8.06
CA LEU A 45 -27.57 20.12 7.67
C LEU A 45 -28.92 20.10 8.43
N ARG A 46 -28.97 20.56 9.69
CA ARG A 46 -30.21 20.61 10.49
C ARG A 46 -31.26 21.55 9.89
N GLU A 47 -30.87 22.53 9.09
CA GLU A 47 -31.79 23.42 8.37
C GLU A 47 -32.66 22.66 7.36
N PHE A 48 -32.24 21.45 6.96
CA PHE A 48 -32.97 20.55 6.06
C PHE A 48 -33.83 19.52 6.80
N GLY A 49 -33.94 19.64 8.14
CA GLY A 49 -34.75 18.74 8.96
C GLY A 49 -34.09 17.41 9.32
N ALA A 50 -32.75 17.32 9.21
CA ALA A 50 -32.02 16.12 9.61
C ALA A 50 -32.22 15.81 11.11
N LYS A 51 -32.61 14.58 11.40
CA LYS A 51 -32.86 14.01 12.73
C LYS A 51 -31.62 13.36 13.31
N MET A 52 -30.82 12.65 12.50
CA MET A 52 -29.66 11.87 12.93
C MET A 52 -30.00 10.82 13.99
N ASP A 53 -31.15 10.16 13.83
CA ASP A 53 -31.70 9.15 14.75
C ASP A 53 -31.44 7.71 14.28
N GLY A 54 -30.65 7.55 13.21
CA GLY A 54 -30.38 6.25 12.57
C GLY A 54 -31.43 5.84 11.53
N SER A 55 -32.40 6.70 11.19
CA SER A 55 -33.23 6.55 10.00
C SER A 55 -32.47 6.93 8.72
N ASP A 56 -32.94 6.48 7.56
CA ASP A 56 -32.32 6.81 6.27
C ASP A 56 -32.60 8.27 5.90
N GLU A 57 -31.55 9.08 5.87
CA GLU A 57 -31.62 10.53 5.60
C GLU A 57 -30.88 10.89 4.31
N THR A 58 -30.69 9.92 3.40
CA THR A 58 -30.01 10.11 2.12
C THR A 58 -30.56 11.31 1.34
N ALA A 59 -31.88 11.43 1.24
CA ALA A 59 -32.51 12.54 0.51
C ALA A 59 -32.27 13.91 1.18
N ILE A 60 -32.23 13.94 2.51
CA ILE A 60 -31.96 15.16 3.29
C ILE A 60 -30.50 15.60 3.07
N LEU A 61 -29.56 14.66 3.14
CA LEU A 61 -28.14 14.95 2.91
C LEU A 61 -27.89 15.43 1.48
N GLN A 62 -28.48 14.77 0.47
CA GLN A 62 -28.34 15.20 -0.92
C GLN A 62 -28.94 16.61 -1.14
N ALA A 63 -30.09 16.92 -0.53
CA ALA A 63 -30.69 18.24 -0.63
C ALA A 63 -29.80 19.34 -0.02
N ALA A 64 -29.19 19.05 1.14
CA ALA A 64 -28.28 19.98 1.79
C ALA A 64 -26.98 20.20 0.97
N ILE A 65 -26.43 19.15 0.38
CA ILE A 65 -25.27 19.24 -0.53
C ILE A 65 -25.61 20.06 -1.77
N ASN A 66 -26.77 19.85 -2.38
CA ASN A 66 -27.21 20.62 -3.55
C ASN A 66 -27.34 22.12 -3.22
N ALA A 67 -27.80 22.46 -2.02
CA ALA A 67 -27.90 23.85 -1.57
C ALA A 67 -26.54 24.47 -1.25
N ALA A 68 -25.54 23.66 -0.94
CA ALA A 68 -24.18 24.08 -0.58
C ALA A 68 -23.21 24.21 -1.74
N ARG A 69 -23.67 24.13 -2.99
CA ARG A 69 -22.85 24.36 -4.18
C ARG A 69 -22.07 25.68 -4.10
N GLY A 70 -20.74 25.59 -4.12
CA GLY A 70 -19.82 26.73 -3.99
C GLY A 70 -19.74 27.33 -2.58
N LYS A 71 -20.25 26.63 -1.57
CA LYS A 71 -20.35 27.07 -0.17
C LYS A 71 -19.88 25.97 0.76
N THR A 72 -19.97 26.22 2.07
CA THR A 72 -19.70 25.22 3.10
C THR A 72 -20.98 24.55 3.58
N LEU A 73 -21.02 23.22 3.55
CA LEU A 73 -22.00 22.40 4.29
C LEU A 73 -21.37 21.89 5.58
N LEU A 74 -22.00 22.22 6.71
CA LEU A 74 -21.67 21.70 8.02
C LEU A 74 -22.60 20.54 8.38
N ILE A 75 -22.01 19.37 8.64
CA ILE A 75 -22.68 18.21 9.23
C ILE A 75 -22.38 18.23 10.73
N PRO A 76 -23.32 18.65 11.60
CA PRO A 76 -23.07 18.79 13.03
C PRO A 76 -22.91 17.43 13.71
N ASP A 77 -22.55 17.46 15.00
CA ASP A 77 -22.44 16.27 15.84
C ASP A 77 -23.68 15.37 15.76
N GLY A 78 -23.43 14.07 15.71
CA GLY A 78 -24.42 13.03 15.48
C GLY A 78 -23.99 12.08 14.35
N GLN A 79 -24.81 11.06 14.10
CA GLN A 79 -24.62 10.13 12.98
C GLN A 79 -25.76 10.30 11.98
N ILE A 80 -25.43 10.67 10.75
CA ILE A 80 -26.39 10.67 9.64
C ILE A 80 -26.27 9.37 8.85
N MET A 81 -27.34 8.58 8.76
CA MET A 81 -27.34 7.39 7.92
C MET A 81 -27.72 7.76 6.49
N ALA A 82 -26.79 7.57 5.55
CA ALA A 82 -27.00 7.87 4.14
C ALA A 82 -26.10 7.01 3.23
N GLY A 83 -26.44 6.94 1.95
CA GLY A 83 -25.56 6.38 0.92
C GLY A 83 -26.08 6.64 -0.50
N GLY A 84 -25.20 6.58 -1.49
CA GLY A 84 -25.50 6.96 -2.87
C GLY A 84 -25.59 8.48 -3.07
N VAL A 85 -24.95 9.27 -2.21
CA VAL A 85 -24.94 10.73 -2.27
C VAL A 85 -23.87 11.20 -3.25
N THR A 86 -24.17 12.20 -4.08
CA THR A 86 -23.32 12.57 -5.22
C THR A 86 -23.05 14.08 -5.34
N MET A 87 -21.82 14.39 -5.74
CA MET A 87 -21.33 15.69 -6.20
C MET A 87 -20.60 15.43 -7.52
N LEU A 88 -21.33 15.45 -8.65
CA LEU A 88 -20.89 14.76 -9.88
C LEU A 88 -20.62 15.66 -11.09
N ASP A 89 -20.49 16.97 -10.90
CA ASP A 89 -20.24 17.91 -11.98
C ASP A 89 -19.69 19.25 -11.45
N ALA A 90 -19.38 20.15 -12.39
CA ALA A 90 -18.80 21.45 -12.10
C ALA A 90 -19.71 22.38 -11.27
N SER A 91 -21.00 22.07 -11.09
CA SER A 91 -21.87 22.87 -10.22
C SER A 91 -21.48 22.77 -8.75
N TYR A 92 -20.67 21.77 -8.37
CA TYR A 92 -20.15 21.59 -7.02
C TYR A 92 -18.74 22.18 -6.82
N ASN A 93 -18.20 22.89 -7.80
CA ASN A 93 -16.87 23.50 -7.66
C ASN A 93 -16.79 24.41 -6.42
N ASN A 94 -15.64 24.39 -5.75
CA ASN A 94 -15.35 25.19 -4.55
C ASN A 94 -16.30 24.90 -3.36
N THR A 95 -16.99 23.76 -3.37
CA THR A 95 -17.83 23.34 -2.24
C THR A 95 -16.96 22.76 -1.13
N THR A 96 -17.24 23.15 0.12
CA THR A 96 -16.64 22.54 1.31
C THR A 96 -17.67 21.68 2.03
N ILE A 97 -17.34 20.44 2.38
CA ILE A 97 -18.16 19.58 3.24
C ILE A 97 -17.36 19.30 4.51
N SER A 98 -17.90 19.70 5.67
CA SER A 98 -17.24 19.49 6.97
C SER A 98 -18.09 18.63 7.90
N PHE A 99 -17.58 17.45 8.23
CA PHE A 99 -18.18 16.50 9.18
C PHE A 99 -17.64 16.72 10.59
N LEU A 100 -18.40 17.46 11.41
CA LEU A 100 -18.25 17.41 12.86
C LEU A 100 -18.84 16.09 13.40
N GLY A 101 -20.01 15.71 12.90
CA GLY A 101 -20.61 14.38 13.10
C GLY A 101 -19.96 13.28 12.27
N GLU A 102 -20.72 12.24 11.92
CA GLU A 102 -20.23 11.09 11.15
C GLU A 102 -21.27 10.61 10.13
N LEU A 103 -20.82 10.23 8.94
CA LEU A 103 -21.64 9.50 7.98
C LEU A 103 -21.72 8.03 8.39
N LEU A 104 -22.91 7.52 8.71
CA LEU A 104 -23.14 6.08 8.81
C LEU A 104 -23.57 5.55 7.43
N LEU A 105 -22.72 4.74 6.79
CA LEU A 105 -23.03 4.21 5.47
C LEU A 105 -24.27 3.32 5.55
N LYS A 106 -25.31 3.70 4.81
CA LYS A 106 -26.51 2.89 4.65
C LYS A 106 -26.14 1.52 4.06
N PRO A 107 -26.74 0.40 4.53
CA PRO A 107 -26.55 -0.90 3.91
C PRO A 107 -26.84 -0.86 2.42
N MET A 108 -25.98 -1.49 1.62
CA MET A 108 -26.18 -1.59 0.18
C MET A 108 -27.58 -2.17 -0.13
N PRO A 109 -28.42 -1.48 -0.90
CA PRO A 109 -29.68 -2.04 -1.36
C PRO A 109 -29.41 -3.23 -2.30
N GLN A 110 -30.21 -4.30 -2.20
CA GLN A 110 -30.02 -5.50 -3.03
C GLN A 110 -29.90 -5.15 -4.52
N GLY A 111 -28.78 -5.53 -5.13
CA GLY A 111 -28.54 -5.42 -6.58
C GLY A 111 -28.39 -3.99 -7.12
N ARG A 112 -28.23 -2.96 -6.28
CA ARG A 112 -28.18 -1.56 -6.73
C ARG A 112 -26.86 -0.87 -6.36
N PRO A 113 -25.80 -1.04 -7.18
CA PRO A 113 -24.64 -0.16 -7.07
C PRO A 113 -25.05 1.29 -7.39
N SER A 114 -24.36 2.26 -6.80
CA SER A 114 -24.61 3.69 -7.05
C SER A 114 -23.69 4.27 -8.11
N PHE A 115 -22.48 3.73 -8.31
CA PHE A 115 -21.53 4.26 -9.30
C PHE A 115 -20.48 3.21 -9.67
N GLY A 116 -20.18 3.07 -10.97
CA GLY A 116 -19.10 2.18 -11.44
C GLY A 116 -19.21 0.72 -10.98
N GLY A 117 -20.42 0.21 -10.75
CA GLY A 117 -20.62 -1.12 -10.19
C GLY A 117 -20.39 -1.25 -8.67
N ALA A 118 -20.06 -0.17 -7.96
CA ALA A 118 -19.88 -0.13 -6.51
C ALA A 118 -21.04 0.58 -5.78
N TRP A 119 -21.23 0.28 -4.50
CA TRP A 119 -22.06 1.07 -3.59
C TRP A 119 -21.19 2.10 -2.87
N VAL A 120 -21.50 3.38 -3.02
CA VAL A 120 -20.66 4.48 -2.51
C VAL A 120 -21.48 5.35 -1.56
N GLY A 121 -20.93 5.68 -0.39
CA GLY A 121 -21.56 6.60 0.56
C GLY A 121 -21.70 8.01 0.02
N LEU A 122 -20.55 8.64 -0.21
CA LEU A 122 -20.41 9.97 -0.82
C LEU A 122 -19.48 9.87 -2.04
N LEU A 123 -19.98 10.29 -3.20
CA LEU A 123 -19.21 10.34 -4.44
C LEU A 123 -18.90 11.79 -4.81
N ILE A 124 -17.63 12.10 -5.00
CA ILE A 124 -17.13 13.41 -5.44
C ILE A 124 -16.45 13.22 -6.79
N GLY A 125 -16.96 13.83 -7.85
CA GLY A 125 -16.43 13.62 -9.18
C GLY A 125 -16.73 14.74 -10.16
N ARG A 126 -15.83 14.91 -11.14
CA ARG A 126 -15.93 15.94 -12.18
C ARG A 126 -16.16 17.36 -11.62
N CYS A 127 -15.57 17.63 -10.46
CA CYS A 127 -15.61 18.91 -9.77
C CYS A 127 -14.20 19.37 -9.43
N ASP A 128 -14.05 20.67 -9.23
CA ASP A 128 -12.78 21.34 -8.97
C ASP A 128 -12.79 22.12 -7.64
N GLY A 129 -11.68 22.10 -6.91
CA GLY A 129 -11.49 22.93 -5.71
C GLY A 129 -12.38 22.55 -4.53
N VAL A 130 -12.86 21.30 -4.48
CA VAL A 130 -13.68 20.82 -3.35
C VAL A 130 -12.78 20.62 -2.12
N LYS A 131 -13.33 20.89 -0.94
CA LYS A 131 -12.70 20.57 0.34
C LYS A 131 -13.57 19.60 1.13
N LEU A 132 -12.98 18.54 1.68
CA LEU A 132 -13.67 17.52 2.47
C LEU A 132 -12.96 17.29 3.81
N GLU A 133 -13.63 17.61 4.91
CA GLU A 133 -13.24 17.16 6.26
C GLU A 133 -14.17 16.02 6.65
N PHE A 134 -13.67 14.78 6.62
CA PHE A 134 -14.54 13.59 6.64
C PHE A 134 -14.41 12.75 7.91
N ARG A 135 -15.57 12.28 8.38
CA ARG A 135 -15.73 11.24 9.41
C ARG A 135 -16.82 10.27 8.94
N GLY A 136 -16.51 8.98 8.89
CA GLY A 136 -17.44 7.97 8.40
C GLY A 136 -17.37 6.62 9.12
N HIS A 137 -18.50 5.94 9.14
CA HIS A 137 -18.71 4.58 9.63
C HIS A 137 -19.23 3.71 8.50
N GLY A 138 -18.44 2.75 8.00
CA GLY A 138 -18.80 1.93 6.82
C GLY A 138 -19.93 0.91 7.07
N ASN A 139 -20.31 0.74 8.33
CA ASN A 139 -21.43 -0.12 8.77
C ASN A 139 -21.16 -1.60 8.46
N ARG A 140 -19.88 -1.99 8.53
CA ARG A 140 -19.33 -3.29 8.15
C ARG A 140 -20.23 -4.48 8.39
N LEU A 141 -20.71 -4.66 9.62
CA LEU A 141 -21.51 -5.82 10.01
C LEU A 141 -22.89 -5.88 9.35
N ARG A 142 -23.44 -4.74 8.90
CA ARG A 142 -24.72 -4.68 8.18
C ARG A 142 -24.55 -4.63 6.66
N GLN A 143 -23.33 -4.50 6.16
CA GLN A 143 -23.06 -4.58 4.74
C GLN A 143 -23.02 -6.04 4.28
N PRO A 144 -23.46 -6.35 3.05
CA PRO A 144 -23.25 -7.68 2.47
C PRO A 144 -21.76 -7.96 2.31
N ALA A 145 -21.39 -9.24 2.20
CA ALA A 145 -20.01 -9.67 1.96
C ALA A 145 -19.61 -9.36 0.51
N ARG A 146 -19.31 -8.08 0.23
CA ARG A 146 -18.95 -7.56 -1.09
C ARG A 146 -17.84 -6.52 -0.94
N GLU A 147 -16.84 -6.62 -1.81
CA GLU A 147 -15.66 -5.77 -1.81
C GLU A 147 -15.92 -4.36 -2.39
N HIS A 148 -16.86 -4.22 -3.32
CA HIS A 148 -17.22 -2.95 -3.97
C HIS A 148 -18.21 -2.11 -3.13
N ILE A 149 -17.88 -1.86 -1.85
CA ILE A 149 -18.66 -1.01 -0.93
C ILE A 149 -17.76 0.06 -0.33
N PHE A 150 -17.92 1.29 -0.79
CA PHE A 150 -17.01 2.40 -0.50
C PHE A 150 -17.67 3.45 0.39
N LEU A 151 -16.93 3.96 1.38
CA LEU A 151 -17.41 5.11 2.17
C LEU A 151 -17.39 6.38 1.31
N VAL A 152 -16.26 6.66 0.68
CA VAL A 152 -16.09 7.80 -0.23
C VAL A 152 -15.46 7.33 -1.54
N GLY A 153 -16.02 7.81 -2.65
CA GLY A 153 -15.47 7.62 -3.99
C GLY A 153 -15.06 8.95 -4.61
N ILE A 154 -13.91 8.99 -5.25
CA ILE A 154 -13.42 10.12 -6.05
C ILE A 154 -13.41 9.69 -7.52
N ALA A 155 -14.05 10.48 -8.39
CA ALA A 155 -14.22 10.17 -9.81
C ALA A 155 -13.83 11.37 -10.69
N GLY A 156 -12.55 11.45 -11.07
CA GLY A 156 -12.01 12.52 -11.92
C GLY A 156 -12.15 13.94 -11.35
N ALA A 157 -12.11 14.09 -10.02
CA ALA A 157 -12.09 15.40 -9.37
C ALA A 157 -10.70 16.04 -9.46
N THR A 158 -10.64 17.37 -9.49
CA THR A 158 -9.39 18.14 -9.52
C THR A 158 -9.26 19.05 -8.30
N ASN A 159 -8.03 19.26 -7.85
CA ASN A 159 -7.69 20.17 -6.75
C ASN A 159 -8.51 19.90 -5.48
N LEU A 160 -8.70 18.61 -5.13
CA LEU A 160 -9.45 18.20 -3.95
C LEU A 160 -8.57 18.23 -2.71
N GLU A 161 -9.00 18.98 -1.69
CA GLU A 161 -8.34 19.03 -0.39
C GLU A 161 -9.10 18.18 0.64
N ILE A 162 -8.39 17.25 1.29
CA ILE A 162 -8.90 16.43 2.39
C ILE A 162 -7.98 16.59 3.60
N PRO A 163 -8.16 17.63 4.43
CA PRO A 163 -7.26 17.86 5.57
C PRO A 163 -7.24 16.68 6.55
N SER A 164 -8.39 16.05 6.76
CA SER A 164 -8.57 14.89 7.63
C SER A 164 -9.62 13.95 7.05
N PHE A 165 -9.25 12.70 6.86
CA PHE A 165 -10.13 11.59 6.50
C PHE A 165 -10.12 10.56 7.61
N ARG A 166 -11.27 10.32 8.26
CA ARG A 166 -11.40 9.32 9.32
C ARG A 166 -12.52 8.35 9.00
N ALA A 167 -12.20 7.07 8.93
CA ALA A 167 -13.14 6.02 8.67
C ALA A 167 -13.06 4.91 9.71
N ARG A 168 -14.20 4.29 10.01
CA ARG A 168 -14.24 3.07 10.81
C ARG A 168 -15.26 2.06 10.31
N GLU A 169 -15.09 0.80 10.65
CA GLU A 169 -16.02 -0.29 10.32
C GLU A 169 -16.32 -0.33 8.81
N VAL A 170 -15.26 -0.44 8.01
CA VAL A 170 -15.27 -0.51 6.55
C VAL A 170 -15.52 -1.95 6.08
N ARG A 171 -16.37 -2.12 5.06
CA ARG A 171 -16.62 -3.41 4.39
C ARG A 171 -15.85 -3.57 3.09
N GLY A 172 -15.89 -2.59 2.19
CA GLY A 172 -15.06 -2.59 0.99
C GLY A 172 -13.87 -1.70 1.24
N ASP A 173 -13.88 -0.54 0.58
CA ASP A 173 -12.82 0.46 0.69
C ASP A 173 -13.28 1.68 1.51
N ALA A 174 -12.38 2.29 2.29
CA ALA A 174 -12.74 3.52 2.99
C ALA A 174 -12.77 4.70 2.01
N LEU A 175 -11.73 4.80 1.18
CA LEU A 175 -11.63 5.78 0.11
C LEU A 175 -11.20 5.09 -1.18
N TYR A 176 -11.88 5.38 -2.27
CA TYR A 176 -11.58 4.87 -3.60
C TYR A 176 -11.33 6.04 -4.55
N ILE A 177 -10.21 6.04 -5.27
CA ILE A 177 -9.82 7.11 -6.21
C ILE A 177 -9.68 6.52 -7.61
N GLY A 178 -10.55 6.95 -8.54
CA GLY A 178 -10.58 6.47 -9.91
C GLY A 178 -10.94 7.56 -10.93
N GLN A 179 -10.94 7.20 -12.21
CA GLN A 179 -11.27 8.11 -13.31
C GLN A 179 -12.72 8.63 -13.21
N SER A 180 -13.08 9.63 -14.01
CA SER A 180 -14.44 10.21 -13.98
C SER A 180 -15.55 9.22 -14.37
N ASP A 181 -15.20 8.16 -15.10
CA ASP A 181 -15.97 6.93 -15.30
C ASP A 181 -15.07 5.75 -14.90
N TRP A 182 -15.45 4.98 -13.89
CA TRP A 182 -14.63 3.85 -13.41
C TRP A 182 -14.62 2.66 -14.37
N LEU A 183 -15.54 2.60 -15.33
CA LEU A 183 -15.69 1.48 -16.25
C LEU A 183 -15.19 1.80 -17.67
N ALA A 184 -14.73 3.03 -17.92
CA ALA A 184 -14.30 3.48 -19.23
C ALA A 184 -13.09 4.42 -19.14
N ASN A 185 -12.29 4.44 -20.22
CA ASN A 185 -11.20 5.40 -20.33
C ASN A 185 -11.72 6.84 -20.28
N SER A 186 -11.37 7.54 -19.20
CA SER A 186 -11.92 8.85 -18.88
C SER A 186 -10.91 9.70 -18.10
N ALA A 187 -11.33 10.87 -17.63
CA ALA A 187 -10.40 11.82 -17.01
C ALA A 187 -9.92 11.33 -15.63
N ASN A 188 -8.60 11.34 -15.41
CA ASN A 188 -8.00 11.06 -14.11
C ASN A 188 -8.33 12.15 -13.08
N PRO A 189 -8.40 11.82 -11.78
CA PRO A 189 -8.28 12.81 -10.71
C PRO A 189 -6.91 13.49 -10.75
N VAL A 190 -6.84 14.79 -10.43
CA VAL A 190 -5.56 15.53 -10.45
C VAL A 190 -5.44 16.45 -9.23
N GLY A 191 -4.28 16.46 -8.57
CA GLY A 191 -4.03 17.41 -7.48
C GLY A 191 -4.84 17.08 -6.23
N ILE A 192 -4.87 15.81 -5.82
CA ILE A 192 -5.56 15.38 -4.60
C ILE A 192 -4.60 15.49 -3.42
N ASN A 193 -4.97 16.24 -2.38
CA ASN A 193 -4.15 16.42 -1.19
C ASN A 193 -4.88 15.88 0.03
N ILE A 194 -4.31 14.87 0.69
CA ILE A 194 -4.83 14.26 1.91
C ILE A 194 -3.86 14.54 3.05
N GLY A 195 -4.25 15.35 4.03
CA GLY A 195 -3.39 15.68 5.17
C GLY A 195 -3.18 14.48 6.09
N VAL A 196 -4.27 14.03 6.72
CA VAL A 196 -4.30 12.85 7.60
C VAL A 196 -5.34 11.86 7.12
N PHE A 197 -4.94 10.60 7.00
CA PHE A 197 -5.81 9.49 6.66
C PHE A 197 -5.77 8.42 7.76
N ASP A 198 -6.92 8.14 8.37
CA ASP A 198 -7.09 7.10 9.38
C ASP A 198 -8.27 6.18 9.01
N ALA A 199 -8.02 4.87 8.94
CA ALA A 199 -9.05 3.84 8.81
C ALA A 199 -8.88 2.73 9.85
N TYR A 200 -9.98 2.32 10.50
CA TYR A 200 -9.96 1.33 11.58
C TYR A 200 -11.15 0.36 11.53
N ASN A 201 -10.92 -0.93 11.72
CA ASN A 201 -11.98 -1.89 12.04
C ASN A 201 -11.82 -2.46 13.45
N SER A 202 -12.96 -2.73 14.11
CA SER A 202 -12.99 -3.49 15.37
C SER A 202 -12.45 -4.90 15.24
N GLU A 203 -12.61 -5.52 14.07
CA GLU A 203 -12.14 -6.87 13.76
C GLU A 203 -11.49 -6.90 12.37
N ASP A 204 -10.61 -7.87 12.16
CA ASP A 204 -9.93 -8.14 10.88
C ASP A 204 -10.96 -8.46 9.79
N ASP A 205 -11.26 -7.48 8.92
CA ASP A 205 -12.29 -7.55 7.90
C ASP A 205 -12.14 -6.34 6.95
N GLY A 206 -12.89 -6.32 5.85
CA GLY A 206 -12.81 -5.26 4.85
C GLY A 206 -11.89 -5.60 3.67
N ARG A 207 -11.92 -4.76 2.63
CA ARG A 207 -10.92 -4.73 1.56
C ARG A 207 -9.88 -3.67 1.88
N ASN A 208 -9.81 -2.56 1.16
CA ASN A 208 -8.71 -1.62 1.34
C ASN A 208 -9.06 -0.48 2.28
N ALA A 209 -8.07 0.09 2.96
CA ALA A 209 -8.28 1.38 3.60
C ALA A 209 -8.36 2.47 2.52
N LEU A 210 -7.44 2.45 1.55
CA LEU A 210 -7.44 3.33 0.39
C LEU A 210 -7.04 2.57 -0.87
N SER A 211 -7.88 2.67 -1.90
CA SER A 211 -7.54 2.24 -3.26
C SER A 211 -7.30 3.44 -4.17
N ILE A 212 -6.18 3.44 -4.89
CA ILE A 212 -5.85 4.41 -5.92
C ILE A 212 -5.72 3.66 -7.24
N ILE A 213 -6.76 3.77 -8.06
CA ILE A 213 -6.84 3.10 -9.36
C ILE A 213 -6.28 4.01 -10.46
N SER A 214 -6.47 5.32 -10.29
CA SER A 214 -5.90 6.31 -11.21
C SER A 214 -5.77 7.68 -10.56
N GLY A 215 -4.87 8.50 -11.07
CA GLY A 215 -4.73 9.89 -10.68
C GLY A 215 -3.35 10.46 -10.98
N ASP A 216 -3.25 11.78 -11.01
CA ASP A 216 -1.99 12.50 -11.14
C ASP A 216 -1.81 13.48 -9.97
N ASN A 217 -0.57 13.60 -9.48
CA ASN A 217 -0.20 14.54 -8.44
C ASN A 217 -1.06 14.35 -7.17
N ILE A 218 -0.97 13.17 -6.57
CA ILE A 218 -1.65 12.82 -5.32
C ILE A 218 -0.65 12.89 -4.17
N SER A 219 -1.02 13.57 -3.09
CA SER A 219 -0.21 13.66 -1.87
C SER A 219 -0.99 13.18 -0.65
N ILE A 220 -0.33 12.39 0.19
CA ILE A 220 -0.85 11.88 1.45
C ILE A 220 0.18 12.18 2.54
N GLY A 221 -0.14 13.04 3.49
CA GLY A 221 0.78 13.42 4.57
C GLY A 221 1.05 12.25 5.52
N SER A 222 0.01 11.77 6.20
CA SER A 222 0.08 10.60 7.07
C SER A 222 -1.06 9.62 6.78
N PHE A 223 -0.71 8.33 6.75
CA PHE A 223 -1.63 7.24 6.47
C PHE A 223 -1.58 6.19 7.57
N ARG A 224 -2.75 5.85 8.13
CA ARG A 224 -2.91 4.79 9.11
C ARG A 224 -4.08 3.88 8.74
N SER A 225 -3.81 2.57 8.74
CA SER A 225 -4.83 1.53 8.63
C SER A 225 -4.65 0.51 9.75
N PHE A 226 -5.75 0.13 10.40
CA PHE A 226 -5.74 -0.88 11.45
C PHE A 226 -6.92 -1.85 11.30
N ARG A 227 -6.61 -3.14 11.18
CA ARG A 227 -7.56 -4.26 10.99
C ARG A 227 -8.46 -4.13 9.76
N VAL A 228 -8.15 -3.21 8.85
CA VAL A 228 -8.75 -3.21 7.50
C VAL A 228 -7.99 -4.25 6.67
N GLY A 229 -8.73 -5.07 5.94
CA GLY A 229 -8.24 -6.25 5.23
C GLY A 229 -8.47 -7.53 6.02
N GLY A 230 -9.28 -8.40 5.44
CA GLY A 230 -9.61 -9.72 5.96
C GLY A 230 -10.27 -10.58 4.88
N THR A 231 -11.20 -11.45 5.24
CA THR A 231 -11.87 -12.34 4.28
C THR A 231 -13.25 -11.80 3.91
N ILE A 232 -13.47 -11.54 2.62
CA ILE A 232 -14.79 -11.22 2.06
C ILE A 232 -15.17 -12.34 1.09
N ASN A 233 -16.33 -12.96 1.31
CA ASN A 233 -16.87 -14.02 0.44
C ASN A 233 -15.85 -15.16 0.16
N GLY A 234 -15.04 -15.52 1.16
CA GLY A 234 -14.04 -16.59 1.06
C GLY A 234 -12.70 -16.17 0.42
N ALA A 235 -12.60 -14.97 -0.13
CA ALA A 235 -11.35 -14.43 -0.66
C ALA A 235 -10.69 -13.50 0.38
N ILE A 236 -9.37 -13.66 0.55
CA ILE A 236 -8.57 -12.76 1.38
C ILE A 236 -8.35 -11.48 0.58
N MET A 237 -8.75 -10.37 1.16
CA MET A 237 -8.60 -9.05 0.58
C MET A 237 -7.27 -8.41 0.98
N PRO A 238 -6.72 -7.44 0.23
CA PRO A 238 -5.70 -6.54 0.74
C PRO A 238 -6.29 -5.66 1.86
N GLY A 239 -5.48 -4.83 2.54
CA GLY A 239 -5.93 -4.19 3.79
C GLY A 239 -5.43 -2.79 4.13
N GLY A 240 -4.43 -2.29 3.42
CA GLY A 240 -3.89 -0.95 3.68
C GLY A 240 -4.11 -0.02 2.51
N LEU A 241 -3.00 0.43 1.94
CA LEU A 241 -2.99 1.24 0.73
C LEU A 241 -2.72 0.34 -0.46
N ASP A 242 -3.56 0.45 -1.47
CA ASP A 242 -3.48 -0.37 -2.66
C ASP A 242 -3.54 0.51 -3.92
N VAL A 243 -2.42 0.62 -4.60
CA VAL A 243 -2.37 1.13 -5.98
C VAL A 243 -2.51 -0.10 -6.87
N GLU A 244 -3.67 -0.26 -7.48
CA GLU A 244 -4.02 -1.41 -8.31
C GLU A 244 -4.88 -0.90 -9.47
N LEU A 245 -4.34 -0.92 -10.69
CA LEU A 245 -5.08 -0.49 -11.88
C LEU A 245 -5.95 -1.64 -12.38
N ASP A 246 -7.27 -1.45 -12.41
CA ASP A 246 -8.23 -2.41 -12.95
C ASP A 246 -8.06 -2.62 -14.46
N HIS A 247 -7.65 -1.57 -15.17
CA HIS A 247 -7.61 -1.57 -16.62
C HIS A 247 -6.32 -0.95 -17.20
N PRO A 248 -5.89 -1.34 -18.42
CA PRO A 248 -4.62 -0.90 -19.00
C PRO A 248 -4.56 0.58 -19.35
N TYR A 249 -5.73 1.22 -19.52
CA TYR A 249 -5.85 2.65 -19.83
C TYR A 249 -5.77 3.56 -18.61
N GLN A 250 -5.83 3.00 -17.40
CA GLN A 250 -5.71 3.76 -16.16
C GLN A 250 -4.24 4.05 -15.88
N SER A 251 -3.97 5.11 -15.12
CA SER A 251 -2.62 5.48 -14.74
C SER A 251 -2.56 6.19 -13.40
N VAL A 252 -1.48 5.96 -12.66
CA VAL A 252 -1.13 6.69 -11.44
C VAL A 252 0.23 7.34 -11.65
N THR A 253 0.28 8.67 -11.57
CA THR A 253 1.51 9.44 -11.72
C THR A 253 1.72 10.39 -10.55
N ASN A 254 2.98 10.56 -10.14
CA ASN A 254 3.37 11.54 -9.11
C ASN A 254 2.60 11.35 -7.79
N LEU A 255 2.68 10.15 -7.21
CA LEU A 255 2.12 9.82 -5.90
C LEU A 255 3.16 10.04 -4.81
N SER A 256 2.84 10.84 -3.80
CA SER A 256 3.69 11.03 -2.62
C SER A 256 2.96 10.66 -1.34
N ILE A 257 3.59 9.81 -0.53
CA ILE A 257 3.11 9.37 0.78
C ILE A 257 4.19 9.71 1.80
N GLY A 258 3.89 10.58 2.76
CA GLY A 258 4.85 11.00 3.79
C GLY A 258 5.18 9.86 4.76
N SER A 259 4.20 9.45 5.55
CA SER A 259 4.32 8.32 6.48
C SER A 259 3.15 7.35 6.36
N LEU A 260 3.45 6.05 6.42
CA LEU A 260 2.45 4.97 6.31
C LEU A 260 2.61 3.96 7.45
N SER A 261 1.51 3.65 8.14
CA SER A 261 1.46 2.60 9.18
C SER A 261 0.24 1.71 8.98
N VAL A 262 0.47 0.43 8.72
CA VAL A 262 -0.60 -0.54 8.45
C VAL A 262 -0.48 -1.73 9.38
N VAL A 263 -1.58 -2.09 10.04
CA VAL A 263 -1.76 -3.36 10.73
C VAL A 263 -2.94 -4.06 10.09
N THR A 264 -2.73 -5.22 9.47
CA THR A 264 -3.77 -5.89 8.67
C THR A 264 -3.65 -7.41 8.75
N SER A 265 -4.77 -8.12 8.57
CA SER A 265 -4.75 -9.57 8.31
C SER A 265 -4.85 -9.92 6.82
N GLY A 266 -4.92 -8.91 5.96
CA GLY A 266 -5.14 -9.05 4.53
C GLY A 266 -3.97 -9.67 3.77
N ALA A 267 -4.18 -9.78 2.46
CA ALA A 267 -3.22 -10.32 1.50
C ALA A 267 -1.97 -9.43 1.37
N SER A 268 -2.11 -8.11 1.53
CA SER A 268 -1.01 -7.13 1.56
C SER A 268 -1.40 -5.92 2.41
N GLY A 269 -0.40 -5.20 2.93
CA GLY A 269 -0.61 -3.93 3.64
C GLY A 269 -0.24 -2.71 2.80
N LEU A 270 0.75 -2.83 1.92
CA LEU A 270 1.11 -1.83 0.92
C LEU A 270 1.25 -2.52 -0.44
N GLY A 271 0.30 -2.25 -1.34
CA GLY A 271 0.33 -2.69 -2.73
C GLY A 271 0.65 -1.52 -3.65
N ILE A 272 1.68 -1.66 -4.49
CA ILE A 272 1.98 -0.73 -5.57
C ILE A 272 2.15 -1.53 -6.86
N SER A 273 1.05 -1.68 -7.60
CA SER A 273 1.00 -2.49 -8.80
C SER A 273 0.32 -1.73 -9.94
N GLY A 274 0.96 -1.73 -11.10
CA GLY A 274 0.31 -1.33 -12.33
C GLY A 274 -0.42 -2.50 -13.00
N ASN A 275 -0.91 -2.25 -14.22
CA ASN A 275 -1.56 -3.25 -15.05
C ASN A 275 -0.63 -3.68 -16.19
N SER A 276 -0.31 -4.98 -16.26
CA SER A 276 0.67 -5.54 -17.19
C SER A 276 0.14 -5.84 -18.59
N GLU A 277 -1.15 -5.66 -18.87
CA GLU A 277 -1.70 -5.89 -20.21
C GLU A 277 -1.37 -4.74 -21.17
N GLY A 278 -0.94 -3.59 -20.66
CA GLY A 278 -0.39 -2.48 -21.44
C GLY A 278 1.12 -2.64 -21.69
N ASN A 279 1.59 -2.32 -22.90
CA ASN A 279 3.02 -2.36 -23.24
C ASN A 279 3.87 -1.25 -22.56
N SER A 280 3.30 -0.45 -21.66
CA SER A 280 3.95 0.70 -21.02
C SER A 280 3.66 0.73 -19.53
N ALA A 281 4.64 1.22 -18.75
CA ALA A 281 4.44 1.53 -17.34
C ALA A 281 3.28 2.52 -17.14
N ASN A 282 2.37 2.17 -16.24
CA ASN A 282 1.18 2.97 -15.92
C ASN A 282 1.11 3.37 -14.44
N VAL A 283 2.08 2.98 -13.63
CA VAL A 283 2.33 3.55 -12.30
C VAL A 283 3.73 4.16 -12.30
N VAL A 284 3.84 5.49 -12.22
CA VAL A 284 5.11 6.21 -12.43
C VAL A 284 5.32 7.30 -11.38
N GLY A 285 6.51 7.34 -10.78
CA GLY A 285 6.89 8.42 -9.86
C GLY A 285 6.15 8.30 -8.54
N VAL A 286 6.42 7.22 -7.82
CA VAL A 286 5.83 6.96 -6.49
C VAL A 286 6.90 7.13 -5.42
N SER A 287 6.61 7.91 -4.39
CA SER A 287 7.49 8.11 -3.23
C SER A 287 6.77 7.76 -1.93
N VAL A 288 7.40 6.92 -1.11
CA VAL A 288 6.94 6.58 0.24
C VAL A 288 8.06 6.94 1.21
N GLY A 289 7.90 8.06 1.92
CA GLY A 289 8.94 8.62 2.79
C GLY A 289 9.34 7.66 3.90
N SER A 290 8.35 7.09 4.59
CA SER A 290 8.56 5.98 5.53
C SER A 290 7.32 5.09 5.62
N PHE A 291 7.51 3.78 5.80
CA PHE A 291 6.42 2.85 6.07
C PHE A 291 6.70 1.83 7.17
N VAL A 292 5.63 1.39 7.84
CA VAL A 292 5.59 0.22 8.72
C VAL A 292 4.39 -0.63 8.34
N VAL A 293 4.61 -1.88 7.96
CA VAL A 293 3.53 -2.84 7.68
C VAL A 293 3.65 -4.04 8.60
N LYS A 294 2.62 -4.29 9.41
CA LYS A 294 2.51 -5.45 10.27
C LYS A 294 1.36 -6.34 9.80
N ASN A 295 1.67 -7.55 9.39
CA ASN A 295 0.66 -8.52 8.97
C ASN A 295 0.33 -9.51 10.12
N THR A 296 -0.94 -9.55 10.52
CA THR A 296 -1.47 -10.35 11.64
C THR A 296 -2.21 -11.60 11.17
N CYS A 297 -2.13 -11.94 9.88
CA CYS A 297 -2.85 -13.08 9.31
C CYS A 297 -2.53 -14.39 10.06
N ALA A 298 -3.55 -15.23 10.20
CA ALA A 298 -3.39 -16.56 10.78
C ALA A 298 -2.60 -17.46 9.80
N PRO A 299 -1.84 -18.44 10.32
CA PRO A 299 -1.20 -19.42 9.45
C PRO A 299 -2.28 -20.31 8.81
N THR A 300 -2.20 -20.45 7.49
CA THR A 300 -3.15 -21.22 6.67
C THR A 300 -2.45 -22.22 5.75
N VAL A 301 -1.13 -22.10 5.60
CA VAL A 301 -0.30 -22.91 4.73
C VAL A 301 0.57 -23.82 5.60
N LYS A 302 0.63 -25.09 5.21
CA LYS A 302 1.55 -26.07 5.81
C LYS A 302 2.98 -25.80 5.35
N ASP A 303 3.94 -25.87 6.27
CA ASP A 303 5.36 -25.95 5.94
C ASP A 303 5.75 -27.34 5.41
N GLU A 304 7.04 -27.55 5.11
CA GLU A 304 7.53 -28.85 4.61
C GLU A 304 7.44 -29.96 5.65
N PHE A 305 7.35 -29.63 6.94
CA PHE A 305 7.11 -30.56 8.05
C PHE A 305 5.61 -30.78 8.31
N LYS A 306 4.75 -30.26 7.43
CA LYS A 306 3.28 -30.35 7.49
C LYS A 306 2.65 -29.61 8.68
N ALA A 307 3.39 -28.78 9.41
CA ALA A 307 2.86 -27.92 10.45
C ALA A 307 2.28 -26.64 9.84
N VAL A 308 1.17 -26.15 10.38
CA VAL A 308 0.47 -24.97 9.85
C VAL A 308 1.08 -23.71 10.47
N THR A 309 2.08 -23.15 9.80
CA THR A 309 2.89 -22.02 10.30
C THR A 309 3.03 -20.88 9.29
N GLN A 310 2.63 -21.09 8.04
CA GLN A 310 2.91 -20.19 6.92
C GLN A 310 1.64 -19.54 6.35
N THR A 311 1.83 -18.51 5.53
CA THR A 311 0.80 -17.88 4.71
C THR A 311 1.31 -17.63 3.28
N ILE A 312 0.40 -17.38 2.34
CA ILE A 312 0.75 -16.83 1.03
C ILE A 312 0.72 -15.29 1.02
N ASN A 313 0.32 -14.65 2.12
CA ASN A 313 0.17 -13.21 2.19
C ASN A 313 1.52 -12.50 2.24
N HIS A 314 1.47 -11.20 1.96
CA HIS A 314 2.59 -10.30 1.83
C HIS A 314 2.46 -9.09 2.75
N CYS A 315 3.54 -8.34 2.93
CA CYS A 315 3.48 -7.03 3.57
C CYS A 315 3.54 -5.91 2.52
N PHE A 316 4.59 -5.91 1.70
CA PHE A 316 4.84 -4.89 0.67
C PHE A 316 5.03 -5.53 -0.71
N VAL A 317 4.23 -5.10 -1.68
CA VAL A 317 4.27 -5.59 -3.06
C VAL A 317 4.53 -4.43 -4.02
N VAL A 318 5.54 -4.59 -4.86
CA VAL A 318 5.82 -3.75 -6.03
C VAL A 318 5.81 -4.64 -7.26
N GLY A 319 4.88 -4.38 -8.18
CA GLY A 319 4.64 -5.31 -9.29
C GLY A 319 4.16 -4.62 -10.54
N ASN A 320 4.27 -5.29 -11.68
CA ASN A 320 3.54 -5.00 -12.91
C ASN A 320 3.61 -3.54 -13.39
N ALA A 321 4.53 -3.21 -14.31
CA ALA A 321 4.51 -1.93 -15.03
C ALA A 321 4.68 -0.68 -14.12
N VAL A 322 5.44 -0.83 -13.02
CA VAL A 322 5.82 0.28 -12.11
C VAL A 322 7.19 0.86 -12.49
N ARG A 323 7.29 2.20 -12.48
CA ARG A 323 8.53 2.96 -12.73
C ARG A 323 8.80 4.05 -11.71
N ASN A 324 10.09 4.28 -11.43
CA ASN A 324 10.57 5.39 -10.60
C ASN A 324 9.92 5.39 -9.20
N LEU A 325 10.11 4.29 -8.48
CA LEU A 325 9.62 4.13 -7.12
C LEU A 325 10.74 4.30 -6.10
N ILE A 326 10.50 5.10 -5.07
CA ILE A 326 11.38 5.24 -3.90
C ILE A 326 10.58 4.90 -2.65
N ALA A 327 11.02 3.93 -1.85
CA ALA A 327 10.36 3.58 -0.59
C ALA A 327 11.34 3.12 0.49
N LYS A 328 11.10 3.56 1.73
CA LYS A 328 11.86 3.10 2.90
C LYS A 328 10.94 2.67 4.02
N GLY A 329 11.25 1.57 4.70
CA GLY A 329 10.39 1.15 5.81
C GLY A 329 10.74 -0.16 6.49
N SER A 330 9.72 -0.73 7.13
CA SER A 330 9.82 -2.02 7.79
C SER A 330 8.58 -2.86 7.60
N THR A 331 8.77 -4.17 7.59
CA THR A 331 7.67 -5.15 7.50
C THR A 331 7.84 -6.26 8.53
N THR A 332 6.76 -6.75 9.11
CA THR A 332 6.80 -7.85 10.07
C THR A 332 5.53 -8.67 10.02
N PHE A 333 5.64 -10.00 10.12
CA PHE A 333 4.48 -10.83 10.46
C PHE A 333 4.48 -11.14 11.96
N THR A 334 3.30 -11.33 12.57
CA THR A 334 3.22 -11.61 14.02
C THR A 334 2.57 -12.92 14.41
N ARG A 335 2.03 -13.68 13.46
CA ARG A 335 1.33 -14.95 13.73
C ARG A 335 1.77 -16.03 12.76
N ALA A 336 1.55 -15.80 11.46
CA ALA A 336 2.11 -16.61 10.40
C ALA A 336 3.47 -16.08 9.93
N ARG A 337 4.12 -16.83 9.04
CA ARG A 337 5.26 -16.36 8.25
C ARG A 337 4.88 -16.29 6.78
N GLY A 338 5.05 -15.13 6.15
CA GLY A 338 4.81 -14.90 4.72
C GLY A 338 6.01 -14.25 4.05
N ASP A 339 5.82 -13.71 2.85
CA ASP A 339 6.90 -12.99 2.15
C ASP A 339 6.80 -11.50 2.49
N ALA A 340 7.88 -10.92 2.99
CA ALA A 340 7.85 -9.52 3.43
C ALA A 340 7.73 -8.55 2.25
N VAL A 341 8.62 -8.68 1.27
CA VAL A 341 8.72 -7.79 0.11
C VAL A 341 8.66 -8.59 -1.19
N ILE A 342 7.86 -8.15 -2.15
CA ILE A 342 7.86 -8.64 -3.53
C ILE A 342 8.18 -7.50 -4.48
N VAL A 343 9.12 -7.72 -5.39
CA VAL A 343 9.49 -6.78 -6.46
C VAL A 343 9.55 -7.55 -7.78
N ALA A 344 8.64 -7.29 -8.71
CA ALA A 344 8.60 -7.96 -10.01
C ALA A 344 8.12 -7.01 -11.13
N ASP A 345 8.51 -7.29 -12.38
CA ASP A 345 7.99 -6.60 -13.57
C ASP A 345 8.02 -5.05 -13.49
N CYS A 346 9.16 -4.49 -13.08
CA CYS A 346 9.29 -3.06 -12.74
C CYS A 346 10.66 -2.49 -13.15
N GLU A 347 10.79 -1.16 -13.11
CA GLU A 347 12.01 -0.46 -13.53
C GLU A 347 12.29 0.77 -12.64
N SER A 348 13.58 1.05 -12.39
CA SER A 348 14.02 2.18 -11.55
C SER A 348 13.40 2.16 -10.15
N ILE A 349 13.54 1.02 -9.47
CA ILE A 349 13.00 0.77 -8.13
C ILE A 349 14.11 0.91 -7.09
N HIS A 350 13.91 1.82 -6.14
CA HIS A 350 14.85 2.12 -5.07
C HIS A 350 14.18 1.89 -3.71
N ILE A 351 14.49 0.75 -3.06
CA ILE A 351 13.87 0.40 -1.78
C ILE A 351 14.89 0.06 -0.71
N GLU A 352 14.58 0.46 0.54
CA GLU A 352 15.34 0.11 1.74
C GLU A 352 14.38 -0.41 2.82
N VAL A 353 14.43 -1.71 3.12
CA VAL A 353 13.42 -2.35 3.99
C VAL A 353 14.06 -3.24 5.05
N ASN A 354 13.67 -3.03 6.31
CA ASN A 354 13.96 -3.95 7.40
C ASN A 354 12.81 -4.94 7.55
N VAL A 355 13.09 -6.24 7.54
CA VAL A 355 12.07 -7.29 7.54
C VAL A 355 12.31 -8.25 8.70
N GLN A 356 11.25 -8.64 9.41
CA GLN A 356 11.35 -9.52 10.57
C GLN A 356 10.25 -10.58 10.62
N HIS A 357 10.58 -11.78 11.11
CA HIS A 357 9.64 -12.89 11.34
C HIS A 357 8.92 -13.29 10.04
N VAL A 358 9.70 -13.70 9.04
CA VAL A 358 9.23 -13.94 7.67
C VAL A 358 9.53 -15.35 7.21
N ARG A 359 8.82 -15.80 6.18
CA ARG A 359 9.22 -16.97 5.38
C ARG A 359 10.37 -16.59 4.48
N GLU A 360 10.14 -15.54 3.69
CA GLU A 360 11.12 -14.93 2.80
C GLU A 360 11.24 -13.44 3.08
N GLY A 361 12.46 -12.92 3.23
CA GLY A 361 12.69 -11.49 3.43
C GLY A 361 12.34 -10.67 2.21
N ALA A 362 12.74 -11.12 1.01
CA ALA A 362 12.31 -10.55 -0.25
C ALA A 362 12.25 -11.57 -1.38
N ARG A 363 11.32 -11.35 -2.33
CA ARG A 363 11.25 -11.99 -3.65
C ARG A 363 11.49 -10.96 -4.72
N ILE A 364 12.60 -11.09 -5.45
CA ILE A 364 13.06 -10.13 -6.44
C ILE A 364 13.09 -10.80 -7.80
N GLY A 365 12.24 -10.35 -8.71
CA GLY A 365 12.10 -10.89 -10.05
C GLY A 365 11.24 -12.15 -10.14
N SER A 366 10.94 -12.55 -11.38
CA SER A 366 10.13 -13.73 -11.68
C SER A 366 10.95 -15.03 -11.62
N ASP A 367 10.28 -16.09 -11.17
CA ASP A 367 10.76 -17.48 -11.18
C ASP A 367 10.61 -18.16 -12.56
N THR A 368 9.90 -17.52 -13.49
CA THR A 368 9.55 -18.03 -14.82
C THR A 368 10.02 -17.07 -15.91
N GLY A 369 10.49 -17.61 -17.04
CA GLY A 369 11.10 -16.83 -18.12
C GLY A 369 10.16 -15.84 -18.84
N ALA A 370 8.85 -15.91 -18.62
CA ALA A 370 7.86 -15.06 -19.30
C ALA A 370 7.72 -13.65 -18.69
N ARG A 371 8.01 -13.49 -17.39
CA ARG A 371 7.93 -12.20 -16.69
C ARG A 371 9.32 -11.59 -16.49
N THR A 372 9.40 -10.28 -16.55
CA THR A 372 10.61 -9.49 -16.37
C THR A 372 10.99 -9.31 -14.90
N GLY A 373 12.29 -9.23 -14.65
CA GLY A 373 12.83 -8.80 -13.37
C GLY A 373 12.74 -7.29 -13.17
N PRO A 374 13.11 -6.79 -11.97
CA PRO A 374 13.46 -5.38 -11.86
C PRO A 374 14.61 -5.02 -12.81
N VAL A 375 14.52 -3.83 -13.39
CA VAL A 375 15.53 -3.23 -14.27
C VAL A 375 16.02 -1.92 -13.67
N ASN A 376 17.32 -1.59 -13.79
CA ASN A 376 17.88 -0.30 -13.35
C ASN A 376 17.59 0.01 -11.87
N SER A 377 17.61 -1.00 -10.99
CA SER A 377 17.05 -0.91 -9.64
C SER A 377 18.11 -1.05 -8.54
N SER A 378 17.81 -0.53 -7.35
CA SER A 378 18.61 -0.70 -6.14
C SER A 378 17.71 -1.16 -4.98
N ILE A 379 17.87 -2.42 -4.59
CA ILE A 379 17.01 -3.06 -3.58
C ILE A 379 17.89 -3.41 -2.38
N HIS A 380 17.61 -2.79 -1.23
CA HIS A 380 18.32 -3.00 0.03
C HIS A 380 17.39 -3.65 1.07
N ILE A 381 17.73 -4.84 1.54
CA ILE A 381 16.91 -5.64 2.46
C ILE A 381 17.74 -6.09 3.66
N ASN A 382 17.32 -5.69 4.85
CA ASN A 382 17.86 -6.22 6.10
C ASN A 382 16.85 -7.21 6.69
N ALA A 383 17.13 -8.49 6.53
CA ALA A 383 16.27 -9.58 6.97
C ALA A 383 16.75 -10.21 8.28
N ASP A 384 15.86 -10.21 9.26
CA ASP A 384 16.03 -10.89 10.54
C ASP A 384 14.97 -11.97 10.69
N ASN A 385 15.32 -13.08 11.32
CA ASN A 385 14.38 -14.12 11.69
C ASN A 385 13.59 -14.67 10.47
N THR A 386 14.32 -15.15 9.46
CA THR A 386 13.76 -15.80 8.26
C THR A 386 13.70 -17.32 8.44
N CYS A 387 12.61 -17.99 8.04
CA CYS A 387 12.52 -19.45 8.19
C CYS A 387 12.83 -20.25 6.91
N GLN A 388 12.81 -19.64 5.72
CA GLN A 388 13.13 -20.33 4.47
C GLN A 388 14.25 -19.63 3.69
N ARG A 389 14.07 -18.35 3.34
CA ARG A 389 15.05 -17.60 2.54
C ARG A 389 15.23 -16.19 3.08
N GLY A 390 16.44 -15.67 3.11
CA GLY A 390 16.66 -14.24 3.32
C GLY A 390 16.17 -13.44 2.13
N ILE A 391 16.82 -13.62 1.00
CA ILE A 391 16.49 -12.95 -0.27
C ILE A 391 16.40 -14.00 -1.38
N ARG A 392 15.28 -14.04 -2.08
CA ARG A 392 15.08 -14.88 -3.27
C ARG A 392 15.20 -14.00 -4.51
N VAL A 393 16.04 -14.41 -5.46
CA VAL A 393 16.33 -13.65 -6.68
C VAL A 393 16.05 -14.52 -7.90
N GLY A 394 15.11 -14.07 -8.72
CA GLY A 394 14.85 -14.56 -10.07
C GLY A 394 15.48 -13.64 -11.12
N LYS A 395 14.73 -13.33 -12.19
CA LYS A 395 15.24 -12.49 -13.29
C LYS A 395 15.56 -11.10 -12.75
N ALA A 396 16.67 -10.50 -13.14
CA ALA A 396 17.02 -9.11 -12.79
C ALA A 396 18.05 -8.55 -13.79
N MET A 397 17.97 -7.26 -14.10
CA MET A 397 18.85 -6.61 -15.07
C MET A 397 19.35 -5.26 -14.54
N ASN A 398 20.64 -4.97 -14.68
CA ASN A 398 21.27 -3.72 -14.21
C ASN A 398 20.79 -3.33 -12.80
N THR A 399 20.88 -4.27 -11.86
CA THR A 399 20.24 -4.15 -10.54
C THR A 399 21.23 -4.47 -9.44
N ARG A 400 21.26 -3.65 -8.40
CA ARG A 400 22.00 -3.92 -7.17
C ARG A 400 21.05 -4.44 -6.09
N ILE A 401 21.38 -5.59 -5.53
CA ILE A 401 20.69 -6.21 -4.41
C ILE A 401 21.65 -6.22 -3.23
N SER A 402 21.28 -5.59 -2.12
CA SER A 402 22.16 -5.42 -0.97
C SER A 402 21.43 -5.56 0.37
N GLY A 403 22.19 -5.55 1.47
CA GLY A 403 21.66 -5.54 2.83
C GLY A 403 22.25 -6.64 3.69
N SER A 404 21.48 -7.17 4.63
CA SER A 404 21.94 -8.19 5.56
C SER A 404 20.89 -9.27 5.79
N VAL A 405 21.32 -10.49 6.11
CA VAL A 405 20.44 -11.59 6.50
C VAL A 405 21.00 -12.27 7.75
N VAL A 406 20.22 -12.30 8.82
CA VAL A 406 20.63 -12.78 10.14
C VAL A 406 19.56 -13.66 10.81
N ASN A 407 19.99 -14.44 11.80
CA ASN A 407 19.14 -15.25 12.69
C ASN A 407 18.10 -16.16 11.98
N PRO A 408 18.52 -17.05 11.07
CA PRO A 408 17.60 -18.02 10.46
C PRO A 408 16.95 -18.97 11.48
N GLU A 409 15.69 -19.33 11.26
CA GLU A 409 14.94 -20.26 12.12
C GLU A 409 14.80 -21.66 11.48
N LYS A 410 15.48 -22.66 12.07
CA LYS A 410 15.58 -24.05 11.57
C LYS A 410 14.29 -24.89 11.68
N GLY A 411 13.26 -24.40 12.37
CA GLY A 411 12.08 -25.19 12.73
C GLY A 411 11.09 -25.48 11.61
N HIS A 412 11.21 -24.81 10.45
CA HIS A 412 10.17 -24.83 9.41
C HIS A 412 10.62 -25.43 8.09
N TYR A 413 11.91 -25.34 7.76
CA TYR A 413 12.47 -25.84 6.51
C TYR A 413 13.83 -26.53 6.70
N SER A 414 14.04 -27.64 6.01
CA SER A 414 15.29 -28.42 5.93
C SER A 414 16.33 -27.72 5.07
N THR A 415 15.88 -26.91 4.12
CA THR A 415 16.71 -26.04 3.31
C THR A 415 16.42 -24.59 3.64
N ILE A 416 17.37 -23.95 4.30
CA ILE A 416 17.34 -22.52 4.60
C ILE A 416 18.51 -21.84 3.90
N SER A 417 18.23 -20.74 3.19
CA SER A 417 19.25 -20.01 2.45
C SER A 417 19.29 -18.52 2.72
N GLY A 418 20.49 -17.94 2.81
CA GLY A 418 20.64 -16.48 2.93
C GLY A 418 20.13 -15.79 1.66
N VAL A 419 20.77 -16.06 0.53
CA VAL A 419 20.38 -15.66 -0.82
C VAL A 419 20.11 -16.90 -1.65
N TYR A 420 18.95 -16.95 -2.30
CA TYR A 420 18.51 -18.05 -3.15
C TYR A 420 18.30 -17.56 -4.58
N LEU A 421 19.11 -18.05 -5.50
CA LEU A 421 19.05 -17.73 -6.92
C LEU A 421 18.29 -18.84 -7.65
N LEU A 422 17.26 -18.45 -8.40
CA LEU A 422 16.47 -19.37 -9.23
C LEU A 422 17.04 -19.44 -10.65
N ASN A 423 16.48 -20.35 -11.46
CA ASN A 423 16.72 -20.50 -12.89
C ASN A 423 15.92 -19.49 -13.76
N PRO A 424 16.35 -18.21 -13.78
CA PRO A 424 16.20 -17.41 -14.99
C PRO A 424 17.53 -16.73 -15.37
N GLU A 425 17.45 -15.70 -16.20
CA GLU A 425 18.59 -14.91 -16.67
C GLU A 425 18.87 -13.73 -15.73
N MET A 426 20.13 -13.50 -15.39
CA MET A 426 20.60 -12.33 -14.65
C MET A 426 21.68 -11.61 -15.47
N LYS A 427 21.54 -10.30 -15.63
CA LYS A 427 22.46 -9.48 -16.41
C LYS A 427 22.84 -8.20 -15.68
N ASP A 428 24.13 -7.91 -15.56
CA ASP A 428 24.66 -6.74 -14.87
C ASP A 428 24.12 -6.63 -13.42
N VAL A 429 24.02 -7.76 -12.70
CA VAL A 429 23.49 -7.81 -11.32
C VAL A 429 24.61 -7.88 -10.28
N VAL A 430 24.47 -7.08 -9.23
CA VAL A 430 25.38 -7.07 -8.08
C VAL A 430 24.67 -7.58 -6.84
N LEU A 431 25.22 -8.62 -6.22
CA LEU A 431 24.78 -9.13 -4.93
C LEU A 431 25.79 -8.67 -3.85
N SER A 432 25.37 -7.82 -2.94
CA SER A 432 26.18 -7.21 -1.87
C SER A 432 25.44 -7.37 -0.53
N VAL A 433 25.29 -8.63 -0.11
CA VAL A 433 24.44 -9.03 1.02
C VAL A 433 25.29 -9.66 2.11
N ASP A 434 25.28 -9.07 3.30
CA ASP A 434 25.95 -9.61 4.47
C ASP A 434 25.16 -10.78 5.05
N ILE A 435 25.80 -11.92 5.29
CA ILE A 435 25.15 -13.10 5.88
C ILE A 435 25.76 -13.37 7.25
N GLY A 436 24.95 -13.19 8.30
CA GLY A 436 25.36 -13.44 9.69
C GLY A 436 25.56 -14.92 9.98
N TYR A 437 26.51 -15.23 10.87
CA TYR A 437 26.80 -16.60 11.28
C TYR A 437 25.58 -17.26 11.90
N SER A 438 25.22 -18.45 11.42
CA SER A 438 24.28 -19.33 12.12
C SER A 438 24.43 -20.78 11.67
N PRO A 439 24.48 -21.76 12.61
CA PRO A 439 24.49 -23.19 12.27
C PRO A 439 23.16 -23.69 11.69
N SER A 440 22.14 -22.82 11.63
CA SER A 440 20.85 -23.13 11.02
C SER A 440 20.81 -22.87 9.52
N TRP A 441 21.79 -22.14 8.96
CA TRP A 441 21.90 -22.00 7.51
C TRP A 441 22.22 -23.34 6.87
N THR A 442 21.43 -23.74 5.86
CA THR A 442 21.83 -24.84 4.98
C THR A 442 22.87 -24.34 3.99
N ARG A 443 22.67 -23.13 3.44
CA ARG A 443 23.54 -22.47 2.44
C ARG A 443 23.42 -20.94 2.63
N THR A 444 24.49 -20.15 2.53
CA THR A 444 24.38 -18.68 2.54
C THR A 444 24.00 -18.17 1.17
N TYR A 445 24.62 -18.67 0.11
CA TYR A 445 24.24 -18.45 -1.28
C TYR A 445 23.89 -19.79 -1.91
N ARG A 446 22.72 -19.90 -2.52
CA ARG A 446 22.26 -21.13 -3.20
C ARG A 446 21.79 -20.79 -4.60
N GLN A 447 22.11 -21.68 -5.54
CA GLN A 447 21.56 -21.65 -6.89
C GLN A 447 20.68 -22.89 -7.10
N ASP A 448 19.59 -22.72 -7.84
CA ASP A 448 18.73 -23.82 -8.29
C ASP A 448 18.67 -23.84 -9.82
N GLY A 449 18.91 -25.01 -10.41
CA GLY A 449 19.02 -25.17 -11.86
C GLY A 449 20.17 -24.37 -12.50
N THR A 450 20.10 -24.20 -13.82
CA THR A 450 21.12 -23.51 -14.62
C THR A 450 20.74 -22.04 -14.81
N VAL A 451 21.27 -21.16 -13.98
CA VAL A 451 21.09 -19.71 -14.11
C VAL A 451 22.08 -19.17 -15.14
N LYS A 452 21.62 -18.27 -16.01
CA LYS A 452 22.51 -17.58 -16.96
C LYS A 452 22.96 -16.27 -16.36
N TYR A 453 24.27 -16.10 -16.25
CA TYR A 453 24.89 -14.90 -15.72
C TYR A 453 25.62 -14.15 -16.84
N GLU A 454 25.32 -12.86 -16.99
CA GLU A 454 26.10 -11.92 -17.80
C GLU A 454 26.55 -10.77 -16.89
N ASN A 455 27.86 -10.54 -16.74
CA ASN A 455 28.43 -9.46 -15.92
C ASN A 455 27.89 -9.38 -14.48
N CYS A 456 27.57 -10.51 -13.87
CA CYS A 456 27.07 -10.57 -12.50
C CYS A 456 28.19 -10.86 -11.50
N ALA A 457 28.07 -10.39 -10.26
CA ALA A 457 29.04 -10.68 -9.21
C ALA A 457 28.43 -10.66 -7.81
N ILE A 458 29.00 -11.45 -6.91
CA ILE A 458 28.87 -11.28 -5.46
C ILE A 458 30.04 -10.39 -5.02
N ARG A 459 29.76 -9.24 -4.41
CA ARG A 459 30.84 -8.33 -4.01
C ARG A 459 30.51 -7.41 -2.85
N ASP A 460 31.59 -6.97 -2.19
CA ASP A 460 31.58 -5.96 -1.15
C ASP A 460 30.55 -6.31 -0.05
N CYS A 461 30.69 -7.52 0.50
CA CYS A 461 29.85 -8.04 1.58
C CYS A 461 30.65 -8.98 2.50
N ALA A 462 30.04 -9.36 3.62
CA ALA A 462 30.63 -10.25 4.61
C ALA A 462 29.80 -11.52 4.79
N VAL A 463 30.50 -12.65 4.89
CA VAL A 463 29.93 -13.93 5.26
C VAL A 463 30.64 -14.39 6.53
N ASN A 464 30.00 -14.16 7.68
CA ASN A 464 30.64 -14.33 9.00
C ASN A 464 30.58 -15.80 9.45
N GLY A 465 31.72 -16.41 9.81
CA GLY A 465 31.78 -17.77 10.35
C GLY A 465 33.09 -18.52 10.07
N PRO A 466 33.33 -19.68 10.73
CA PRO A 466 34.48 -20.53 10.44
C PRO A 466 34.35 -21.22 9.06
N TYR A 467 35.40 -21.09 8.26
CA TYR A 467 35.48 -21.61 6.89
C TYR A 467 35.42 -23.14 6.72
N SER A 468 35.54 -23.91 7.79
CA SER A 468 35.46 -25.38 7.73
C SER A 468 34.12 -25.88 7.17
N ASP A 469 33.09 -25.04 7.19
CA ASP A 469 31.72 -25.42 6.85
C ASP A 469 31.32 -24.93 5.45
N TRP A 470 32.17 -25.18 4.43
CA TRP A 470 31.98 -24.70 3.05
C TRP A 470 30.58 -24.89 2.47
N THR A 471 29.91 -26.00 2.82
CA THR A 471 28.52 -26.27 2.45
C THR A 471 27.56 -25.21 2.99
N VAL A 472 27.86 -24.59 4.12
CA VAL A 472 27.08 -23.50 4.69
C VAL A 472 27.41 -22.16 4.02
N TRP A 473 28.63 -21.89 3.55
CA TRP A 473 29.11 -20.51 3.29
C TRP A 473 29.18 -20.00 1.87
N VAL A 474 29.25 -20.86 0.86
CA VAL A 474 29.50 -20.40 -0.52
C VAL A 474 28.55 -21.05 -1.53
N GLY A 475 27.88 -22.11 -1.10
CA GLY A 475 26.99 -22.95 -1.89
C GLY A 475 27.44 -23.19 -3.33
N ASP A 476 26.46 -23.47 -4.18
CA ASP A 476 26.69 -24.00 -5.52
C ASP A 476 26.71 -22.90 -6.59
N VAL A 477 26.80 -21.62 -6.18
CA VAL A 477 26.70 -20.46 -7.09
C VAL A 477 28.00 -20.21 -7.84
N GLN A 478 27.92 -20.15 -9.18
CA GLN A 478 29.03 -19.87 -10.08
C GLN A 478 29.13 -18.38 -10.47
N LEU A 479 29.17 -17.49 -9.47
CA LEU A 479 29.40 -16.06 -9.68
C LEU A 479 30.83 -15.67 -9.27
N PRO A 480 31.47 -14.74 -10.01
CA PRO A 480 32.67 -14.05 -9.53
C PRO A 480 32.46 -13.45 -8.15
N ARG A 481 33.48 -13.56 -7.30
CA ARG A 481 33.49 -13.01 -5.94
C ARG A 481 34.56 -11.96 -5.82
N ILE A 482 34.19 -10.78 -5.33
CA ILE A 482 35.10 -9.62 -5.25
C ILE A 482 34.95 -9.00 -3.87
N ASN A 483 36.03 -8.92 -3.09
CA ASN A 483 36.02 -8.33 -1.75
C ASN A 483 34.92 -8.92 -0.83
N VAL A 484 34.81 -10.25 -0.80
CA VAL A 484 33.83 -10.92 0.07
C VAL A 484 34.55 -11.40 1.33
N GLN A 485 34.39 -10.68 2.42
CA GLN A 485 34.99 -11.03 3.70
C GLN A 485 34.47 -12.39 4.14
N GLY A 486 35.37 -13.28 4.56
CA GLY A 486 34.99 -14.65 4.87
C GLY A 486 34.65 -15.49 3.63
N ILE A 487 35.01 -15.05 2.41
CA ILE A 487 35.16 -15.95 1.24
C ILE A 487 36.49 -15.77 0.48
N THR A 488 36.83 -14.53 0.11
CA THR A 488 38.00 -14.22 -0.75
C THR A 488 39.29 -13.99 0.03
N GLU A 489 39.34 -14.39 1.29
CA GLU A 489 40.48 -14.25 2.20
C GLU A 489 40.69 -15.54 2.99
N GLN A 490 41.77 -16.28 2.72
CA GLN A 490 42.01 -17.64 3.22
C GLN A 490 43.46 -17.84 3.65
N GLY A 491 43.71 -18.65 4.69
CA GLY A 491 45.08 -19.03 5.08
C GLY A 491 45.69 -20.13 4.22
N ALA A 492 44.90 -20.76 3.34
CA ALA A 492 45.32 -21.86 2.48
C ALA A 492 44.53 -21.88 1.17
N LEU A 493 44.99 -22.67 0.20
CA LEU A 493 44.30 -22.91 -1.06
C LEU A 493 42.84 -23.35 -0.78
N PRO A 494 41.83 -22.76 -1.46
CA PRO A 494 40.44 -23.21 -1.37
C PRO A 494 40.28 -24.72 -1.58
N LYS A 495 39.62 -25.39 -0.63
CA LYS A 495 39.38 -26.84 -0.65
C LYS A 495 37.93 -27.22 -1.00
N GLY A 496 37.10 -26.26 -1.36
CA GLY A 496 35.69 -26.51 -1.70
C GLY A 496 35.02 -25.34 -2.41
N GLY A 497 33.70 -25.47 -2.61
CA GLY A 497 32.83 -24.47 -3.26
C GLY A 497 32.99 -24.40 -4.78
N SER A 498 31.99 -23.85 -5.47
CA SER A 498 32.08 -23.52 -6.90
C SER A 498 32.74 -22.16 -7.09
N TRP A 499 33.59 -21.97 -8.09
CA TRP A 499 34.31 -20.72 -8.33
C TRP A 499 34.24 -20.33 -9.80
N ALA A 500 34.15 -19.02 -10.06
CA ALA A 500 34.30 -18.48 -11.40
C ALA A 500 35.79 -18.25 -11.71
N ARG A 501 36.19 -18.55 -12.95
CA ARG A 501 37.52 -18.28 -13.49
C ARG A 501 37.92 -16.81 -13.26
N GLY A 502 39.18 -16.59 -12.91
CA GLY A 502 39.74 -15.27 -12.64
C GLY A 502 39.54 -14.77 -11.20
N THR A 503 38.72 -15.43 -10.39
CA THR A 503 38.56 -15.06 -8.98
C THR A 503 39.90 -15.15 -8.23
N PHE A 504 40.26 -14.10 -7.50
CA PHE A 504 41.44 -14.08 -6.63
C PHE A 504 41.04 -14.31 -5.18
N VAL A 505 41.74 -15.22 -4.51
CA VAL A 505 41.63 -15.47 -3.08
C VAL A 505 42.94 -15.05 -2.42
N ARG A 506 42.86 -14.03 -1.57
CA ARG A 506 44.01 -13.50 -0.82
C ARG A 506 44.47 -14.51 0.22
N ASN A 507 45.78 -14.73 0.30
CA ASN A 507 46.39 -15.49 1.37
C ASN A 507 46.47 -14.64 2.66
N THR A 508 45.76 -15.04 3.71
CA THR A 508 45.80 -14.40 5.04
C THR A 508 46.93 -14.96 5.92
N SER A 509 47.65 -15.97 5.46
CA SER A 509 48.86 -16.50 6.08
C SER A 509 49.98 -16.59 5.03
N PRO A 510 50.51 -15.43 4.55
CA PRO A 510 51.57 -15.40 3.55
C PRO A 510 52.76 -16.24 3.98
N SER A 511 53.25 -17.08 3.08
CA SER A 511 54.48 -17.86 3.26
C SER A 511 55.44 -17.56 2.12
N GLU A 512 56.73 -17.69 2.41
CA GLU A 512 57.78 -17.57 1.41
C GLU A 512 58.04 -18.91 0.74
N GLN A 513 58.07 -18.92 -0.60
CA GLN A 513 58.44 -20.08 -1.38
C GLN A 513 59.38 -19.65 -2.51
N ALA A 514 60.60 -20.17 -2.50
CA ALA A 514 61.63 -19.89 -3.52
C ALA A 514 61.90 -18.38 -3.73
N GLY A 515 62.05 -17.62 -2.63
CA GLY A 515 62.35 -16.18 -2.68
C GLY A 515 61.17 -15.29 -3.09
N LYS A 516 59.95 -15.84 -3.09
CA LYS A 516 58.72 -15.14 -3.45
C LYS A 516 57.69 -15.25 -2.33
N LEU A 517 56.94 -14.18 -2.09
CA LEU A 517 55.86 -14.16 -1.11
C LEU A 517 54.55 -14.61 -1.77
N LEU A 518 53.94 -15.68 -1.26
CA LEU A 518 52.64 -16.16 -1.75
C LEU A 518 51.51 -15.22 -1.29
N LEU A 519 51.01 -14.41 -2.23
CA LEU A 519 49.92 -13.45 -1.99
C LEU A 519 48.54 -14.10 -1.98
N GLY A 520 48.36 -15.24 -2.64
CA GLY A 520 47.06 -15.85 -2.83
C GLY A 520 46.99 -16.83 -4.00
N TRP A 521 45.77 -17.10 -4.45
CA TRP A 521 45.50 -18.03 -5.54
C TRP A 521 44.48 -17.43 -6.51
N VAL A 522 44.72 -17.61 -7.81
CA VAL A 522 43.81 -17.20 -8.89
C VAL A 522 43.14 -18.44 -9.47
N ARG A 523 41.82 -18.41 -9.62
CA ARG A 523 41.03 -19.47 -10.22
C ARG A 523 41.28 -19.56 -11.74
N LEU A 524 41.59 -20.75 -12.25
CA LEU A 524 41.91 -20.99 -13.68
C LEU A 524 40.72 -21.51 -14.51
N THR A 525 39.81 -22.24 -13.90
CA THR A 525 38.63 -22.86 -14.55
C THR A 525 37.34 -22.49 -13.81
N ASP A 526 36.17 -22.62 -14.43
CA ASP A 526 34.91 -22.58 -13.68
C ASP A 526 34.65 -23.92 -12.99
N GLY A 527 34.00 -23.91 -11.83
CA GLY A 527 33.54 -25.13 -11.15
C GLY A 527 34.15 -25.34 -9.75
N ASN A 528 34.13 -26.58 -9.28
CA ASN A 528 34.41 -26.95 -7.88
C ASN A 528 35.73 -27.72 -7.67
N GLY A 529 36.56 -27.87 -8.70
CA GLY A 529 37.85 -28.54 -8.58
C GLY A 529 38.80 -27.80 -7.63
N THR A 530 39.78 -28.48 -7.03
CA THR A 530 40.68 -27.89 -6.02
C THR A 530 42.15 -28.18 -6.29
N THR A 531 42.49 -28.59 -7.51
CA THR A 531 43.83 -29.06 -7.86
C THR A 531 44.74 -27.89 -8.22
N LEU A 532 45.82 -27.69 -7.47
CA LEU A 532 46.84 -26.69 -7.80
C LEU A 532 47.48 -26.99 -9.17
N GLY A 533 47.64 -25.98 -10.02
CA GLY A 533 48.17 -26.09 -11.38
C GLY A 533 47.13 -26.47 -12.44
N VAL A 534 45.95 -26.93 -12.04
CA VAL A 534 44.82 -27.25 -12.95
C VAL A 534 43.69 -26.25 -12.74
N ASP A 535 43.20 -26.19 -11.50
CA ASP A 535 42.07 -25.38 -11.07
C ASP A 535 42.50 -24.01 -10.54
N TRP A 536 43.69 -23.95 -9.94
CA TRP A 536 44.20 -22.79 -9.24
C TRP A 536 45.66 -22.53 -9.57
N SER A 537 46.04 -21.27 -9.70
CA SER A 537 47.44 -20.84 -9.84
C SER A 537 47.85 -19.98 -8.65
N PRO A 538 49.03 -20.22 -8.04
CA PRO A 538 49.54 -19.34 -6.99
C PRO A 538 49.93 -17.96 -7.56
N ALA A 539 49.58 -16.91 -6.84
CA ALA A 539 49.99 -15.54 -7.14
C ALA A 539 51.08 -15.08 -6.17
N TYR A 540 52.21 -14.63 -6.70
CA TYR A 540 53.39 -14.29 -5.92
C TYR A 540 53.77 -12.81 -6.06
N ALA A 541 54.30 -12.22 -4.99
CA ALA A 541 55.10 -11.00 -5.04
C ALA A 541 56.59 -11.34 -5.05
N VAL A 542 57.37 -10.57 -5.80
CA VAL A 542 58.84 -10.59 -5.71
C VAL A 542 59.25 -9.64 -4.60
N MET A 543 59.95 -10.14 -3.59
CA MET A 543 60.58 -9.29 -2.59
C MET A 543 61.78 -8.60 -3.25
N ARG A 544 61.76 -7.26 -3.29
CA ARG A 544 62.87 -6.44 -3.77
C ARG A 544 63.71 -5.97 -2.59
#